data_AF-A0A392NKD0-F1
#
_entry.id   AF-A0A392NKD0-F1
#
_cell.length_a   1.000
_cell.length_b   1.000
_cell.length_c   1.000
_cell.angle_alpha   90.00
_cell.angle_beta   90.00
_cell.angle_gamma   90.00
#
_symmetry.space_group_name_H-M   'P 1'
#
loop_
_entity.id
_entity.type
_entity.pdbx_description
1 polymer ?
#
loop_
_entity_poly.entity_id
_entity_poly.type
_entity_poly.pdbx_seq_one_letter_code
_entity_poly.pdbx_strand_id
1 'polypeptide(L)' 'MAIVNQQAQHEEFAPPQKKKPPTEDEKRKEKIVAGSLMKALMRPGGGDSGPSDGDQVCFCSY' A
#
# COMPACT_ATOMS: atom_id res chain seq x y z
N MET A 1 -20.65 45.63 -1.33
CA MET A 1 -19.30 45.16 -1.69
C MET A 1 -19.36 43.64 -1.76
N ALA A 2 -19.01 43.06 -2.90
CA ALA A 2 -18.90 41.62 -3.10
C ALA A 2 -17.50 41.14 -2.71
N ILE A 3 -17.38 39.93 -2.13
CA ILE A 3 -16.54 38.83 -2.63
C ILE A 3 -17.22 37.49 -2.23
N VAL A 4 -17.37 36.65 -3.25
CA VAL A 4 -17.71 35.22 -3.24
C VAL A 4 -16.42 34.41 -3.14
N ASN A 5 -16.42 33.30 -2.39
CA ASN A 5 -15.63 32.08 -2.67
C ASN A 5 -16.26 30.94 -1.81
N GLN A 6 -17.10 30.02 -2.30
CA GLN A 6 -16.85 28.90 -3.24
C GLN A 6 -15.62 28.10 -2.72
N GLN A 7 -15.70 26.84 -2.27
CA GLN A 7 -16.16 25.63 -2.98
C GLN A 7 -16.46 24.47 -2.00
N ALA A 8 -17.61 23.81 -2.23
CA ALA A 8 -17.92 22.37 -2.20
C ALA A 8 -17.38 21.52 -1.02
N GLN A 9 -18.23 21.03 -0.10
CA GLN A 9 -19.02 19.80 -0.27
C GLN A 9 -18.23 18.65 -0.93
N HIS A 10 -17.67 17.77 -0.12
CA HIS A 10 -17.32 16.41 -0.56
C HIS A 10 -17.33 15.42 0.62
N GLU A 11 -18.39 15.46 1.44
CA GLU A 11 -18.90 14.21 1.98
C GLU A 11 -19.83 13.61 0.93
N GLU A 12 -19.77 12.29 0.80
CA GLU A 12 -20.77 11.42 0.20
C GLU A 12 -20.58 11.00 -1.27
N PHE A 13 -20.67 9.67 -1.45
CA PHE A 13 -20.76 8.92 -2.70
C PHE A 13 -19.46 8.46 -3.38
N ALA A 14 -18.68 7.61 -2.69
CA ALA A 14 -18.05 6.52 -3.43
C ALA A 14 -19.20 5.61 -3.92
N PRO A 15 -19.42 5.43 -5.25
CA PRO A 15 -20.39 4.47 -5.73
C PRO A 15 -20.06 3.10 -5.12
N PRO A 16 -21.04 2.23 -4.81
CA PRO A 16 -20.77 0.89 -4.33
C PRO A 16 -19.80 0.28 -5.33
N GLN A 17 -18.53 0.12 -4.91
CA GLN A 17 -17.50 -0.41 -5.76
C GLN A 17 -17.92 -1.85 -6.00
N LYS A 18 -18.68 -2.09 -7.08
CA LYS A 18 -18.93 -3.42 -7.61
C LYS A 18 -17.56 -4.08 -7.59
N LYS A 19 -17.40 -5.13 -6.77
CA LYS A 19 -16.10 -5.77 -6.54
C LYS A 19 -15.49 -5.97 -7.91
N LYS A 20 -14.43 -5.19 -8.20
CA LYS A 20 -13.73 -5.32 -9.48
C LYS A 20 -13.30 -6.79 -9.53
N PRO A 21 -13.44 -7.47 -10.68
CA PRO A 21 -12.95 -8.83 -10.79
C PRO A 21 -11.49 -8.84 -10.32
N PRO A 22 -11.08 -9.84 -9.52
CA PRO A 22 -9.76 -9.85 -8.93
C PRO A 22 -8.73 -9.75 -10.03
N THR A 23 -7.86 -8.76 -9.89
CA THR A 23 -6.72 -8.55 -10.77
C THR A 23 -5.79 -9.77 -10.71
N GLU A 24 -4.99 -9.99 -11.74
CA GLU A 24 -4.00 -11.09 -11.73
C GLU A 24 -3.04 -10.97 -10.55
N ASP A 25 -2.72 -9.76 -10.10
CA ASP A 25 -1.88 -9.51 -8.92
C ASP A 25 -2.58 -9.93 -7.62
N GLU A 26 -3.88 -9.66 -7.46
CA GLU A 26 -4.68 -10.13 -6.33
C GLU A 26 -4.77 -11.66 -6.30
N LYS A 27 -5.04 -12.31 -7.44
CA LYS A 27 -5.03 -13.78 -7.53
C LYS A 27 -3.66 -14.38 -7.22
N ARG A 28 -2.58 -13.66 -7.58
CA ARG A 28 -1.21 -14.09 -7.26
C ARG A 28 -0.96 -13.99 -5.76
N LYS A 29 -1.36 -12.89 -5.12
CA LYS A 29 -1.24 -12.68 -3.67
C LYS A 29 -2.02 -13.73 -2.88
N GLU A 30 -3.22 -14.10 -3.31
CA GLU A 30 -4.04 -15.16 -2.68
C GLU A 30 -3.36 -16.54 -2.68
N LYS A 31 -2.48 -16.82 -3.66
CA LYS A 31 -1.78 -18.11 -3.77
C LYS A 31 -0.45 -18.17 -3.00
N ILE A 32 0.00 -17.05 -2.43
CA ILE A 32 1.24 -16.99 -1.64
C ILE A 32 0.92 -17.50 -0.23
N VAL A 33 1.39 -18.70 0.08
CA VAL A 33 1.29 -19.26 1.44
C VAL A 33 2.32 -18.59 2.33
N ALA A 34 1.99 -18.39 3.62
CA ALA A 34 2.94 -17.88 4.59
C ALA A 34 4.24 -18.72 4.57
N GLY A 35 5.38 -18.04 4.42
CA GLY A 35 6.70 -18.70 4.32
C GLY A 35 7.09 -19.20 2.92
N SER A 36 6.25 -19.05 1.90
CA SER A 36 6.60 -19.49 0.53
C SER A 36 7.72 -18.63 -0.11
N LEU A 37 7.88 -17.39 0.35
CA LEU A 37 8.97 -16.51 -0.07
C LEU A 37 10.17 -16.70 0.86
N MET A 38 11.24 -17.26 0.32
CA MET A 38 12.51 -17.40 1.04
C MET A 38 13.38 -16.16 0.84
N LYS A 39 14.08 -15.74 1.91
CA LYS A 39 15.03 -14.62 1.90
C LYS A 39 16.41 -15.11 2.28
N ALA A 40 17.43 -14.69 1.54
CA ALA A 40 18.84 -14.85 1.92
C ALA A 40 19.44 -13.49 2.29
N LEU A 41 20.30 -13.46 3.32
CA LEU A 41 20.99 -12.24 3.74
C LEU A 41 22.33 -12.14 2.99
N MET A 42 22.43 -11.18 2.06
CA MET A 42 23.65 -10.97 1.26
C MET A 42 24.69 -10.11 1.98
N ARG A 43 24.24 -9.07 2.68
CA ARG A 43 25.06 -8.20 3.52
C ARG A 43 24.27 -7.84 4.76
N PRO A 44 24.82 -8.01 5.98
CA PRO A 44 24.13 -7.61 7.19
C PRO A 44 23.91 -6.09 7.19
N GLY A 45 22.71 -5.68 7.59
CA GLY A 45 22.39 -4.28 7.87
C GLY A 45 22.95 -3.85 9.23
N GLY A 46 22.87 -2.56 9.51
CA GLY A 46 23.12 -2.05 10.86
C GLY A 46 21.83 -2.06 11.70
N GLY A 47 21.95 -2.40 12.98
CA GLY A 47 20.84 -2.44 13.93
C GLY A 47 20.20 -3.82 14.07
N ASP A 48 19.55 -4.04 15.21
CA ASP A 48 18.92 -5.32 15.57
C ASP A 48 17.39 -5.30 15.44
N SER A 49 16.79 -4.11 15.27
CA SER A 49 15.34 -3.93 15.14
C SER A 49 14.92 -3.86 13.67
N GLY A 50 13.81 -4.53 13.35
CA GLY A 50 13.14 -4.40 12.05
C GLY A 50 12.13 -3.24 12.01
N PRO A 51 11.68 -2.82 10.81
CA PRO A 51 10.60 -1.84 10.68
C PRO A 51 9.28 -2.40 11.22
N SER A 52 8.48 -1.53 11.82
CA SER A 52 7.12 -1.82 12.27
C SER A 52 6.11 -1.59 11.15
N ASP A 53 4.90 -2.12 11.33
CA ASP A 53 3.80 -1.88 10.40
C ASP A 53 3.48 -0.38 10.34
N GLY A 54 3.49 0.18 9.12
CA GLY A 54 3.26 1.60 8.88
C GLY A 54 4.51 2.47 8.81
N ASP A 55 5.69 1.93 9.13
CA ASP A 55 6.94 2.67 8.98
C ASP A 55 7.26 2.92 7.50
N GLN A 56 7.70 4.15 7.19
CA GLN A 56 8.18 4.46 5.84
C GLN A 56 9.57 3.83 5.63
N VAL A 57 9.67 2.95 4.64
CA VAL A 57 10.93 2.27 4.28
C VAL A 57 11.47 2.83 2.97
N CYS A 58 12.70 3.33 2.99
CA CYS A 58 13.44 3.75 1.81
C CYS A 58 14.36 2.62 1.34
N PHE A 59 14.26 2.23 0.07
CA PHE A 59 15.13 1.21 -0.55
C PHE A 59 15.74 1.75 -1.83
N CYS A 60 16.96 1.33 -2.15
CA CYS A 60 17.60 1.61 -3.43
C CYS A 60 17.31 0.47 -4.40
N SER A 61 16.59 0.78 -5.49
CA SER A 61 16.57 -0.06 -6.68
C SER A 61 17.80 0.26 -7.52
N TYR A 62 18.38 -0.77 -8.14
CA TYR A 62 19.26 -0.57 -9.29
C TYR A 62 18.44 -0.26 -10.55
#